data_AF-A0A251WHW2-F1
#
_entry.id   AF-A0A251WHW2-F1
#
_cell.length_a   1.000
_cell.length_b   1.000
_cell.length_c   1.000
_cell.angle_alpha   90.00
_cell.angle_beta   90.00
_cell.angle_gamma   90.00
#
_symmetry.space_group_name_H-M   'P 1'
#
loop_
_entity.id
_entity.type
_entity.pdbx_description
1 polymer ?
#
loop_
_entity_poly.entity_id
_entity_poly.type
_entity_poly.pdbx_seq_one_letter_code
_entity_poly.pdbx_strand_id
1 'polypeptide(L)'
;MLISQFVDSYLRLNAQEEQRFQAEIDKLEVREKEAIMETLTSWEEKGLEKGIKQGMEKGVEQATRTIALNLLRQKVAIETIATATGLTIEQIQALQAQLTDQ
;
A
#
# COMPACT_ATOMS: atom_id res chain seq x y z
N MET A 1 -25.25 -1.03 -0.41
CA MET A 1 -24.91 0.36 -0.07
C MET A 1 -23.42 0.54 -0.26
N LEU A 2 -22.94 0.78 -1.50
CA LEU A 2 -21.50 0.78 -1.79
C LEU A 2 -20.92 2.17 -2.09
N ILE A 3 -21.74 3.18 -2.40
CA ILE A 3 -21.20 4.55 -2.43
C ILE A 3 -21.00 5.05 -0.99
N SER A 4 -21.70 4.52 0.03
CA SER A 4 -21.45 4.84 1.46
C SER A 4 -20.03 4.43 1.89
N GLN A 5 -19.53 3.28 1.43
CA GLN A 5 -18.19 2.81 1.78
C GLN A 5 -17.09 3.48 0.94
N PHE A 6 -17.35 3.76 -0.36
CA PHE A 6 -16.47 4.60 -1.19
C PHE A 6 -16.31 5.99 -0.59
N VAL A 7 -17.42 6.52 -0.13
CA VAL A 7 -17.47 7.79 0.52
C VAL A 7 -16.74 7.69 1.87
N ASP A 8 -17.06 6.82 2.81
CA ASP A 8 -16.29 6.70 4.07
C ASP A 8 -14.76 6.50 3.91
N SER A 9 -14.34 5.76 2.88
CA SER A 9 -12.91 5.50 2.64
C SER A 9 -12.17 6.64 1.89
N TYR A 10 -12.86 7.48 1.10
CA TYR A 10 -12.24 8.56 0.29
C TYR A 10 -12.78 9.98 0.57
N LEU A 11 -13.94 10.09 1.21
CA LEU A 11 -14.69 11.27 1.64
C LEU A 11 -15.18 11.02 3.08
N ARG A 12 -14.42 11.42 4.10
CA ARG A 12 -14.86 11.29 5.49
C ARG A 12 -16.18 12.04 5.71
N LEU A 13 -17.30 11.34 5.60
CA LEU A 13 -18.60 11.95 5.79
C LEU A 13 -18.93 12.01 7.26
N ASN A 14 -19.69 13.03 7.60
CA ASN A 14 -20.44 13.04 8.84
C ASN A 14 -21.82 12.37 8.64
N ALA A 15 -22.49 12.08 9.74
CA ALA A 15 -23.80 11.40 9.76
C ALA A 15 -24.87 12.07 8.87
N GLN A 16 -24.81 13.39 8.67
CA GLN A 16 -25.78 14.10 7.83
C GLN A 16 -25.54 13.82 6.34
N GLU A 17 -24.29 13.72 5.93
CA GLU A 17 -23.93 13.45 4.54
C GLU A 17 -24.25 11.99 4.19
N GLU A 18 -24.04 11.06 5.13
CA GLU A 18 -24.41 9.65 4.97
C GLU A 18 -25.93 9.49 4.77
N GLN A 19 -26.72 10.21 5.57
CA GLN A 19 -28.18 10.18 5.46
C GLN A 19 -28.69 10.73 4.12
N ARG A 20 -28.09 11.82 3.62
CA ARG A 20 -28.42 12.38 2.29
C ARG A 20 -28.05 11.41 1.19
N PHE A 21 -26.87 10.84 1.29
CA PHE A 21 -26.35 9.89 0.33
C PHE A 21 -27.25 8.65 0.23
N GLN A 22 -27.71 8.10 1.36
CA GLN A 22 -28.66 6.98 1.38
C GLN A 22 -30.01 7.34 0.74
N ALA A 23 -30.54 8.53 1.03
CA ALA A 23 -31.79 9.00 0.44
C ALA A 23 -31.72 9.17 -1.09
N GLU A 24 -30.55 9.50 -1.65
CA GLU A 24 -30.36 9.57 -3.10
C GLU A 24 -30.29 8.18 -3.74
N ILE A 25 -29.63 7.21 -3.10
CA ILE A 25 -29.62 5.82 -3.60
C ILE A 25 -31.03 5.24 -3.64
N ASP A 26 -31.84 5.48 -2.62
CA ASP A 26 -33.16 4.86 -2.52
C ASP A 26 -34.09 5.29 -3.67
N LYS A 27 -33.85 6.46 -4.27
CA LYS A 27 -34.58 6.98 -5.45
C LYS A 27 -34.23 6.31 -6.78
N LEU A 28 -33.11 5.59 -6.87
CA LEU A 28 -32.62 4.99 -8.11
C LEU A 28 -33.35 3.68 -8.45
N GLU A 29 -33.42 3.35 -9.74
CA GLU A 29 -33.97 2.07 -10.20
C GLU A 29 -33.05 0.89 -9.86
N VAL A 30 -33.61 -0.32 -9.82
CA VAL A 30 -32.88 -1.56 -9.45
C VAL A 30 -31.66 -1.78 -10.35
N ARG A 31 -31.79 -1.56 -11.67
CA ARG A 31 -30.69 -1.73 -12.63
C ARG A 31 -29.56 -0.73 -12.41
N GLU A 32 -29.89 0.50 -12.06
CA GLU A 32 -28.90 1.53 -11.76
C GLU A 32 -28.16 1.19 -10.45
N LYS A 33 -28.89 0.69 -9.45
CA LYS A 33 -28.30 0.17 -8.20
C LYS A 33 -27.34 -0.99 -8.47
N GLU A 34 -27.70 -1.94 -9.33
CA GLU A 34 -26.85 -3.08 -9.71
C GLU A 34 -25.55 -2.63 -10.40
N ALA A 35 -25.64 -1.75 -11.39
CA ALA A 35 -24.47 -1.23 -12.11
C ALA A 35 -23.52 -0.44 -11.19
N ILE A 36 -24.08 0.33 -10.26
CA ILE A 36 -23.32 1.04 -9.21
C ILE A 36 -22.59 0.03 -8.32
N MET A 37 -23.28 -1.00 -7.84
CA MET A 37 -22.70 -2.02 -6.96
C MET A 37 -21.57 -2.80 -7.63
N GLU A 38 -21.75 -3.25 -8.88
CA GLU A 38 -20.72 -3.95 -9.65
C GLU A 38 -19.46 -3.10 -9.84
N THR A 39 -19.65 -1.83 -10.20
CA THR A 39 -18.54 -0.88 -10.32
C THR A 39 -17.77 -0.82 -9.01
N LEU A 40 -18.46 -0.64 -7.89
CA LEU A 40 -17.83 -0.41 -6.60
C LEU A 40 -17.07 -1.63 -6.07
N THR A 41 -17.62 -2.83 -6.25
CA THR A 41 -16.89 -4.08 -5.98
C THR A 41 -15.60 -4.15 -6.79
N SER A 42 -15.62 -3.80 -8.09
CA SER A 42 -14.40 -3.77 -8.90
C SER A 42 -13.35 -2.79 -8.37
N TRP A 43 -13.76 -1.62 -7.88
CA TRP A 43 -12.84 -0.64 -7.31
C TRP A 43 -12.29 -1.05 -5.95
N GLU A 44 -13.11 -1.68 -5.10
CA GLU A 44 -12.68 -2.25 -3.82
C GLU A 44 -11.62 -3.33 -4.03
N GLU A 45 -11.87 -4.27 -4.95
CA GLU A 45 -10.91 -5.31 -5.33
C GLU A 45 -9.60 -4.72 -5.84
N LYS A 46 -9.67 -3.74 -6.76
CA LYS A 46 -8.48 -3.03 -7.26
C LYS A 46 -7.72 -2.28 -6.16
N GLY A 47 -8.44 -1.66 -5.24
CA GLY A 47 -7.87 -0.94 -4.11
C GLY A 47 -7.12 -1.89 -3.18
N LEU A 48 -7.74 -3.02 -2.84
CA LEU A 48 -7.15 -4.08 -2.04
C LEU A 48 -5.92 -4.68 -2.71
N GLU A 49 -6.02 -5.06 -3.98
CA GLU A 49 -4.90 -5.61 -4.76
C GLU A 49 -3.72 -4.63 -4.80
N LYS A 50 -3.98 -3.35 -5.08
CA LYS A 50 -2.96 -2.30 -5.07
C LYS A 50 -2.33 -2.13 -3.69
N GLY A 51 -3.15 -2.14 -2.63
CA GLY A 51 -2.67 -2.02 -1.25
C GLY A 51 -1.77 -3.20 -0.85
N ILE A 52 -2.19 -4.42 -1.16
CA ILE A 52 -1.41 -5.64 -0.91
C ILE A 52 -0.09 -5.60 -1.68
N LYS A 53 -0.13 -5.27 -2.97
CA LYS A 53 1.07 -5.17 -3.81
C LYS A 53 2.07 -4.14 -3.27
N GLN A 54 1.59 -2.93 -2.97
CA GLN A 54 2.43 -1.87 -2.40
C GLN A 54 2.98 -2.25 -1.02
N GLY A 55 2.18 -2.91 -0.19
CA GLY A 55 2.61 -3.40 1.12
C GLY A 55 3.70 -4.46 1.01
N MET A 56 3.55 -5.41 0.09
CA MET A 56 4.53 -6.45 -0.17
C MET A 56 5.85 -5.89 -0.73
N GLU A 57 5.79 -5.00 -1.73
CA GLU A 57 6.97 -4.33 -2.30
C GLU A 57 7.76 -3.56 -1.23
N LYS A 58 7.07 -2.75 -0.42
CA LYS A 58 7.70 -2.01 0.70
C LYS A 58 8.28 -2.95 1.75
N GLY A 59 7.57 -4.03 2.08
CA GLY A 59 8.03 -5.02 3.05
C GLY A 59 9.31 -5.71 2.60
N VAL A 60 9.37 -6.12 1.33
CA VAL A 60 10.58 -6.70 0.73
C VAL A 60 11.74 -5.71 0.75
N GLU A 61 11.52 -4.46 0.32
CA GLU A 61 12.56 -3.43 0.34
C GLU A 61 13.11 -3.17 1.76
N GLN A 62 12.22 -3.03 2.74
CA GLN A 62 12.58 -2.84 4.15
C GLN A 62 13.34 -4.03 4.73
N ALA A 63 12.91 -5.26 4.43
CA ALA A 63 13.58 -6.48 4.87
C ALA A 63 14.98 -6.58 4.25
N THR A 64 15.11 -6.39 2.94
CA THR A 64 16.38 -6.40 2.21
C THR A 64 17.36 -5.38 2.79
N ARG A 65 16.90 -4.15 3.03
CA ARG A 65 17.72 -3.10 3.67
C ARG A 65 18.15 -3.48 5.08
N THR A 66 17.24 -4.03 5.89
CA THR A 66 17.54 -4.46 7.27
C THR A 66 18.59 -5.56 7.28
N ILE A 67 18.47 -6.54 6.39
CA ILE A 67 19.44 -7.63 6.24
C ILE A 67 20.81 -7.05 5.84
N ALA A 68 20.86 -6.19 4.83
CA ALA A 68 22.12 -5.56 4.41
C ALA A 68 22.81 -4.78 5.54
N LEU A 69 22.06 -3.98 6.31
CA LEU A 69 22.59 -3.25 7.47
C LEU A 69 23.13 -4.19 8.54
N ASN A 70 22.45 -5.30 8.83
CA ASN A 70 22.91 -6.28 9.81
C ASN A 70 24.20 -6.98 9.36
N LEU A 71 24.32 -7.33 8.08
CA LEU A 71 25.53 -7.91 7.52
C LEU A 71 26.71 -6.92 7.53
N LEU A 72 26.45 -5.64 7.21
CA LEU A 72 27.45 -4.57 7.32
C LEU A 72 27.97 -4.43 8.76
N ARG A 73 27.09 -4.46 9.76
CA ARG A 73 27.48 -4.43 11.19
C ARG A 73 28.33 -5.64 11.59
N GLN A 74 28.08 -6.79 10.96
CA GLN A 74 28.89 -8.00 11.13
C GLN A 74 30.19 -7.99 10.31
N LYS A 75 30.51 -6.87 9.63
CA LYS A 75 31.71 -6.68 8.80
C LYS A 75 31.81 -7.69 7.65
N VAL A 76 30.67 -8.16 7.14
CA VAL A 76 30.60 -9.00 5.93
C VAL A 76 31.02 -8.16 4.72
N ALA A 77 31.75 -8.76 3.78
CA ALA A 77 32.21 -8.08 2.58
C ALA A 77 31.05 -7.57 1.71
N ILE A 78 31.18 -6.36 1.18
CA ILE A 78 30.14 -5.68 0.38
C ILE A 78 29.69 -6.52 -0.82
N GLU A 79 30.62 -7.19 -1.49
CA GLU A 79 30.35 -8.08 -2.63
C GLU A 79 29.46 -9.27 -2.25
N THR A 80 29.71 -9.86 -1.07
CA THR A 80 28.87 -10.93 -0.50
C THR A 80 27.48 -10.41 -0.15
N ILE A 81 27.38 -9.20 0.40
CA ILE A 81 26.11 -8.56 0.73
C ILE A 81 25.30 -8.29 -0.55
N ALA A 82 25.93 -7.77 -1.61
CA ALA A 82 25.30 -7.54 -2.90
C ALA A 82 24.71 -8.84 -3.48
N THR A 83 25.51 -9.90 -3.45
CA THR A 83 25.09 -11.23 -3.91
C THR A 83 23.92 -11.78 -3.09
N ALA A 84 23.93 -11.61 -1.76
CA ALA A 84 22.90 -12.16 -0.88
C ALA A 84 21.59 -11.37 -0.86
N THR A 85 21.66 -10.06 -1.08
CA THR A 85 20.51 -9.14 -0.93
C THR A 85 19.95 -8.66 -2.27
N GLY A 86 20.68 -8.84 -3.36
CA GLY A 86 20.33 -8.29 -4.67
C GLY A 86 20.50 -6.78 -4.77
N LEU A 87 21.05 -6.12 -3.75
CA LEU A 87 21.38 -4.69 -3.80
C LEU A 87 22.64 -4.46 -4.63
N THR A 88 22.68 -3.30 -5.27
CA THR A 88 23.90 -2.80 -5.92
C THR A 88 24.95 -2.41 -4.89
N ILE A 89 26.22 -2.38 -5.32
CA ILE A 89 27.34 -1.96 -4.47
C ILE A 89 27.12 -0.52 -3.98
N GLU A 90 26.61 0.35 -4.85
CA GLU A 90 26.30 1.76 -4.55
C GLU A 90 25.23 1.88 -3.47
N GLN A 91 24.16 1.07 -3.54
CA GLN A 91 23.13 1.04 -2.51
C GLN A 91 23.69 0.59 -1.16
N ILE A 92 24.56 -0.41 -1.14
CA ILE A 92 25.18 -0.92 0.10
C ILE A 92 26.15 0.12 0.68
N GLN A 93 26.94 0.80 -0.15
CA GLN A 93 27.82 1.88 0.29
C GLN A 93 27.03 3.05 0.89
N ALA A 94 25.91 3.43 0.28
CA ALA A 94 25.02 4.45 0.84
C ALA A 94 24.44 4.04 2.20
N LEU A 95 24.09 2.76 2.38
CA LEU A 95 23.67 2.22 3.68
C LEU A 95 24.80 2.19 4.71
N GLN A 96 26.03 1.91 4.28
CA GLN A 96 27.21 1.91 5.13
C GLN A 96 27.54 3.31 5.65
N ALA A 97 27.46 4.33 4.80
CA ALA A 97 27.69 5.73 5.20
C ALA A 97 26.71 6.18 6.29
N GLN A 98 25.44 5.78 6.20
CA GLN A 98 24.41 6.09 7.21
C GLN A 98 24.69 5.44 8.58
N LEU A 99 25.42 4.32 8.62
CA LEU A 99 25.82 3.68 9.87
C LEU A 99 27.02 4.36 10.54
N THR A 100 27.86 5.04 9.76
CA THR A 100 29.04 5.77 10.28
C THR A 100 28.72 7.19 10.71
N ASP A 101 27.61 7.75 10.24
CA ASP A 101 27.11 9.09 10.60
C ASP A 101 26.20 9.10 11.86
N GLN A 102 26.01 7.94 12.51
CA GLN A 102 25.30 7.77 13.79
C GLN A 102 26.27 7.49 14.94
#